data_AF-A0A2S9H0J7-F1
#
_entry.id   AF-A0A2S9H0J7-F1
#
_cell.length_a   1.000
_cell.length_b   1.000
_cell.length_c   1.000
_cell.angle_alpha   90.00
_cell.angle_beta   90.00
_cell.angle_gamma   90.00
#
_symmetry.space_group_name_H-M   'P 1'
#
loop_
_entity.id
_entity.type
_entity.pdbx_description
1 polymer ?
#
loop_
_entity_poly.entity_id
_entity_poly.type
_entity_poly.pdbx_seq_one_letter_code
_entity_poly.pdbx_strand_id
1 'polypeptide(L)'
;MAIFSDAQQMHKMYPATFEAPSSDELSEVRVGSLVKICADDIERFWVKVTDVKGDRLQGTVDNNLLHSDAHQLKSDDVVSFELRHIYQVFHE
;
A
#
# COMPACT_ATOMS: atom_id res chain seq x y z
N MET A 1 2.03 7.53 -14.13
CA MET A 1 2.39 6.37 -13.28
C MET A 1 2.38 6.90 -11.87
N ALA A 2 1.48 6.39 -11.02
CA ALA A 2 1.31 6.89 -9.65
C ALA A 2 2.60 6.72 -8.85
N ILE A 3 2.85 7.66 -7.94
CA ILE A 3 3.93 7.57 -6.95
C ILE A 3 3.30 7.09 -5.64
N PHE A 4 3.92 6.11 -4.98
CA PHE A 4 3.40 5.62 -3.70
C PHE A 4 4.10 6.29 -2.53
N SER A 5 3.31 6.70 -1.54
CA SER A 5 3.80 7.39 -0.36
C SER A 5 4.50 6.43 0.59
N ASP A 6 5.60 6.88 1.22
CA ASP A 6 6.37 6.10 2.19
C ASP A 6 5.71 6.17 3.58
N ALA A 7 4.93 5.15 3.91
CA ALA A 7 4.21 5.03 5.18
C ALA A 7 5.16 5.07 6.38
N GLN A 8 6.32 4.43 6.24
CA GLN A 8 7.33 4.31 7.29
C GLN A 8 7.99 5.67 7.58
N GLN A 9 8.25 6.46 6.53
CA GLN A 9 8.71 7.83 6.68
C GLN A 9 7.65 8.74 7.29
N MET A 10 6.38 8.59 6.88
CA MET A 10 5.27 9.38 7.43
C MET A 10 5.07 9.12 8.93
N HIS A 11 5.14 7.88 9.38
CA HIS A 11 5.11 7.53 10.80
C HIS A 11 6.28 8.18 11.57
N LYS A 12 7.50 8.15 11.02
CA LYS A 12 8.67 8.79 11.66
C LYS A 12 8.49 10.31 11.83
N MET A 13 7.89 10.98 10.85
CA MET A 13 7.68 12.44 10.89
C MET A 13 6.49 12.82 11.78
N TYR A 14 5.43 12.02 11.77
CA TYR A 14 4.15 12.32 12.41
C TYR A 14 3.59 11.11 13.18
N PRO A 15 4.31 10.60 14.20
CA PRO A 15 3.98 9.31 14.84
C PRO A 15 2.65 9.30 15.58
N ALA A 16 2.13 10.47 15.96
CA ALA A 16 0.84 10.60 16.65
C ALA A 16 -0.38 10.54 15.71
N THR A 17 -0.18 10.67 14.39
CA THR A 17 -1.29 10.74 13.41
C THR A 17 -1.14 9.78 12.25
N PHE A 18 0.06 9.25 12.03
CA PHE A 18 0.33 8.24 11.02
C PHE A 18 0.81 6.98 11.71
N GLU A 19 -0.02 5.95 11.69
CA GLU A 19 0.40 4.60 12.02
C GLU A 19 1.00 3.94 10.76
N ALA A 20 1.98 3.05 10.98
CA ALA A 20 2.54 2.21 9.94
C ALA A 20 2.85 0.83 10.54
N PRO A 21 2.76 -0.26 9.77
CA PRO A 21 3.03 -1.59 10.28
C PRO A 21 4.49 -1.71 10.72
N SER A 22 4.70 -2.48 11.80
CA SER A 22 6.01 -2.86 12.30
C SER A 22 6.77 -3.73 11.31
N SER A 23 8.08 -3.90 11.53
CA SER A 23 8.89 -4.82 10.73
C SER A 23 8.35 -6.25 10.76
N ASP A 24 7.81 -6.67 11.90
CA ASP A 24 7.30 -8.02 12.11
C ASP A 24 6.02 -8.22 11.30
N GLU A 25 5.08 -7.27 11.35
CA GLU A 25 3.88 -7.29 10.51
C GLU A 25 4.21 -7.27 9.01
N LEU A 26 5.17 -6.44 8.59
CA LEU A 26 5.60 -6.39 7.19
C LEU A 26 6.23 -7.71 6.73
N SER A 27 6.91 -8.43 7.63
CA SER A 27 7.55 -9.71 7.31
C SER A 27 6.56 -10.84 7.03
N GLU A 28 5.30 -10.68 7.48
CA GLU A 28 4.24 -11.67 7.28
C GLU A 28 3.49 -11.50 5.94
N VAL A 29 3.73 -10.39 5.24
CA VAL A 29 3.10 -10.08 3.96
C VAL A 29 3.50 -11.12 2.91
N ARG A 30 2.49 -11.73 2.30
CA ARG A 30 2.65 -12.82 1.32
C ARG A 30 1.59 -12.69 0.22
N VAL A 31 1.73 -13.49 -0.83
CA VAL A 31 0.69 -13.61 -1.85
C VAL A 31 -0.65 -13.94 -1.18
N GLY A 32 -1.70 -13.19 -1.55
CA GLY A 32 -3.03 -13.27 -0.94
C GLY A 32 -3.28 -12.30 0.22
N SER A 33 -2.24 -11.69 0.81
CA SER A 33 -2.41 -10.63 1.80
C SER A 33 -3.16 -9.44 1.21
N LEU A 34 -4.03 -8.82 2.00
CA LEU A 34 -4.68 -7.56 1.68
C LEU A 34 -3.96 -6.43 2.43
N VAL A 35 -3.41 -5.47 1.69
CA VAL A 35 -2.60 -4.38 2.23
C VAL A 35 -3.13 -3.03 1.77
N LYS A 36 -2.97 -1.99 2.59
CA LYS A 36 -3.36 -0.63 2.25
C LYS A 36 -2.13 0.19 1.86
N ILE A 37 -2.17 0.82 0.70
CA ILE A 37 -1.14 1.75 0.22
C ILE A 37 -1.75 3.12 -0.09
N CYS A 38 -0.92 4.12 -0.35
CA CYS A 38 -1.35 5.48 -0.68
C CYS A 38 -0.73 5.92 -2.01
N ALA A 39 -1.54 6.42 -2.95
CA ALA A 39 -1.05 7.05 -4.18
C ALA A 39 -1.04 8.57 -4.06
N ASP A 40 0.09 9.16 -4.44
CA ASP A 40 0.33 10.59 -4.59
C ASP A 40 -0.09 11.43 -3.36
N ASP A 41 0.01 10.87 -2.15
CA ASP A 41 -0.50 11.46 -0.90
C ASP A 41 -2.00 11.84 -0.90
N ILE A 42 -2.77 11.37 -1.88
CA ILE A 42 -4.17 11.76 -2.11
C ILE A 42 -5.13 10.69 -1.61
N GLU A 43 -4.96 9.44 -2.08
CA GLU A 43 -5.92 8.36 -1.80
C GLU A 43 -5.22 7.11 -1.26
N ARG A 44 -5.77 6.59 -0.16
CA ARG A 44 -5.37 5.30 0.42
C ARG A 44 -6.35 4.22 -0.01
N PHE A 45 -5.85 3.10 -0.50
CA PHE A 45 -6.67 2.03 -1.04
C PHE A 45 -6.08 0.65 -0.76
N TRP A 46 -6.93 -0.36 -0.85
CA TRP A 46 -6.57 -1.75 -0.64
C TRP A 46 -6.02 -2.37 -1.90
N VAL A 47 -5.02 -3.22 -1.72
CA VAL A 47 -4.35 -3.98 -2.76
C VAL A 47 -4.20 -5.41 -2.29
N LYS A 48 -4.67 -6.34 -3.11
CA LYS A 48 -4.44 -7.77 -2.92
C LYS A 48 -3.10 -8.15 -3.52
N VAL A 49 -2.18 -8.63 -2.70
CA VAL A 49 -0.82 -9.01 -3.13
C VAL A 49 -0.86 -10.24 -4.02
N THR A 50 -0.23 -10.15 -5.20
CA THR A 50 -0.18 -11.21 -6.22
C THR A 50 1.24 -11.73 -6.49
N ASP A 51 2.29 -10.97 -6.17
CA ASP A 51 3.69 -11.40 -6.25
C ASP A 51 4.53 -10.72 -5.17
N VAL A 52 5.55 -11.42 -4.67
CA VAL A 52 6.49 -10.90 -3.65
C VAL A 52 7.92 -11.28 -4.05
N LYS A 53 8.78 -10.26 -4.21
CA LYS A 53 10.19 -10.40 -4.58
C LYS A 53 11.05 -9.52 -3.68
N GLY A 54 11.43 -10.07 -2.53
CA GLY A 54 12.18 -9.31 -1.52
C GLY A 54 11.31 -8.20 -0.93
N ASP A 55 11.76 -6.96 -1.06
CA ASP A 55 11.02 -5.77 -0.61
C ASP A 55 10.00 -5.25 -1.62
N ARG A 56 10.02 -5.76 -2.87
CA ARG A 56 9.12 -5.37 -3.95
C ARG A 56 7.94 -6.32 -4.06
N LEU A 57 6.76 -5.73 -4.21
CA LEU A 57 5.49 -6.44 -4.31
C LEU A 57 4.78 -6.03 -5.60
N GLN A 58 3.95 -6.94 -6.08
CA GLN A 58 2.92 -6.65 -7.06
C GLN A 58 1.56 -7.00 -6.44
N GLY A 59 0.54 -6.25 -6.80
CA GLY A 59 -0.82 -6.55 -6.40
C GLY A 59 -1.84 -5.90 -7.29
N THR A 60 -3.09 -6.26 -7.05
CA THR A 60 -4.26 -5.74 -7.76
C THR A 60 -5.07 -4.85 -6.82
N VAL A 61 -5.47 -3.67 -7.29
CA VAL A 61 -6.35 -2.76 -6.53
C VAL A 61 -7.68 -3.46 -6.22
N ASP A 62 -8.07 -3.49 -4.95
CA ASP A 62 -9.19 -4.28 -4.41
C ASP A 62 -10.31 -3.40 -3.83
N ASN A 63 -10.50 -2.20 -4.39
CA ASN A 63 -11.68 -1.35 -4.16
C ASN A 63 -11.84 -0.29 -5.27
N ASN A 64 -13.02 0.30 -5.35
CA ASN A 64 -13.27 1.46 -6.22
C ASN A 64 -12.53 2.70 -5.68
N LEU A 65 -11.83 3.42 -6.57
CA LEU A 65 -11.04 4.61 -6.24
C LEU A 65 -11.81 5.89 -6.61
N LEU A 66 -11.79 6.88 -5.72
CA LEU A 66 -12.51 8.14 -5.87
C LEU A 66 -11.71 9.21 -6.61
N HIS A 67 -10.37 9.11 -6.61
CA HIS A 67 -9.46 10.11 -7.18
C HIS A 67 -8.72 9.59 -8.42
N SER A 68 -9.36 8.68 -9.17
CA SER A 68 -8.82 8.05 -10.38
C SER A 68 -8.25 9.06 -11.39
N ASP A 69 -8.86 10.23 -11.54
CA ASP A 69 -8.38 11.28 -12.45
C ASP A 69 -7.03 11.89 -12.01
N ALA A 70 -6.72 11.89 -10.71
CA ALA A 70 -5.50 12.47 -10.17
C ALA A 70 -4.31 11.50 -10.29
N HIS A 71 -4.47 10.25 -9.84
CA HIS A 71 -3.38 9.26 -9.79
C HIS A 71 -3.41 8.24 -10.95
N GLN A 72 -4.46 8.26 -11.80
CA GLN A 72 -4.60 7.40 -12.98
C GLN A 72 -4.63 5.89 -12.64
N LEU A 73 -5.20 5.53 -11.49
CA LEU A 73 -5.45 4.15 -11.07
C LEU A 73 -6.94 3.93 -10.92
N LYS A 74 -7.41 2.70 -11.11
CA LYS A 74 -8.78 2.26 -10.83
C LYS A 74 -8.77 0.85 -10.20
N SER A 75 -9.95 0.37 -9.84
CA SER A 75 -10.17 -1.04 -9.47
C SER A 75 -9.55 -1.98 -10.52
N ASP A 76 -9.02 -3.11 -10.05
CA ASP A 76 -8.43 -4.17 -10.87
C ASP A 76 -7.13 -3.80 -11.61
N ASP A 77 -6.66 -2.56 -11.52
CA ASP A 77 -5.33 -2.21 -12.03
C ASP A 77 -4.24 -2.93 -11.22
N VAL A 78 -3.16 -3.28 -11.92
CA VAL A 78 -1.99 -3.91 -11.33
C VAL A 78 -0.96 -2.85 -10.95
N VAL A 79 -0.50 -2.89 -9.71
CA VAL A 79 0.47 -1.94 -9.16
C VAL A 79 1.72 -2.65 -8.64
N SER A 80 2.86 -1.98 -8.76
CA SER A 80 4.14 -2.42 -8.19
C SER A 80 4.59 -1.44 -7.12
N PHE A 81 4.84 -1.93 -5.91
CA PHE A 81 5.16 -1.11 -4.74
C PHE A 81 6.17 -1.83 -3.84
N GLU A 82 6.58 -1.19 -2.74
CA GLU A 82 7.57 -1.71 -1.80
C GLU A 82 6.94 -1.83 -0.40
N LEU A 83 7.51 -2.67 0.47
CA LEU A 83 7.01 -2.86 1.84
C LEU A 83 6.85 -1.52 2.60
N ARG A 84 7.75 -0.56 2.36
CA ARG A 84 7.69 0.77 3.00
C ARG A 84 6.47 1.60 2.62
N HIS A 85 5.78 1.27 1.54
CA HIS A 85 4.55 1.95 1.11
C HIS A 85 3.29 1.40 1.78
N ILE A 86 3.41 0.32 2.57
CA ILE A 86 2.27 -0.30 3.25
C ILE A 86 1.92 0.51 4.50
N TYR A 87 0.71 1.06 4.52
CA TYR A 87 0.11 1.77 5.66
C TYR A 87 -0.62 0.82 6.61
N GLN A 88 -1.10 -0.31 6.12
CA GLN A 88 -1.85 -1.27 6.92
C GLN A 88 -1.79 -2.66 6.30
N VAL A 89 -1.66 -3.69 7.13
CA VAL A 89 -1.93 -5.09 6.76
C VAL A 89 -3.30 -5.46 7.33
N PHE A 90 -4.17 -6.06 6.53
CA PHE A 90 -5.48 -6.52 7.01
C PHE A 90 -5.32 -7.81 7.83
N HIS A 91 -5.93 -7.85 9.01
CA HIS A 91 -6.02 -9.03 9.86
C HIS A 91 -7.50 -9.37 10.07
N GLU A 92 -7.86 -10.64 9.96
CA GLU A 92 -9.21 -11.15 10.27
C GLU A 92 -9.47 -11.24 11.77
#